data_AF-A0A961X2Z1-F1
#
_entry.id   AF-A0A961X2Z1-F1
#
_cell.length_a   1.000
_cell.length_b   1.000
_cell.length_c   1.000
_cell.angle_alpha   90.00
_cell.angle_beta   90.00
_cell.angle_gamma   90.00
#
_symmetry.space_group_name_H-M   'P 1'
#
loop_
_entity.id
_entity.type
_entity.pdbx_description
1 polymer ?
#
loop_
_entity_poly.entity_id
_entity_poly.type
_entity_poly.pdbx_seq_one_letter_code
_entity_poly.pdbx_strand_id
1 'polypeptide(L)'
;GAGKSTIASLVLRFYDPMQGVIRIDDRPAGDYPLSALRDRMAIVPQEVLLFGGSIRENIAYGRPGATDAEIEEAARKANADGFIRAFPEGYATLVGERGVQLSGGQRQRIAIARAILKDPAILILDEATSALDTESERQVQEALDALMKGRTSLVIAHRLSTVRNADRILVLDHGTIVQSGPHDELIADTEGL
;
A
#
# COMPACT_ATOMS: atom_id res chain seq x y z
N GLY A 1 -10.35 -7.61 14.17
CA GLY A 1 -11.10 -8.08 12.99
C GLY A 1 -12.41 -7.35 12.81
N ALA A 2 -12.42 -6.02 12.66
CA ALA A 2 -13.64 -5.24 12.44
C ALA A 2 -14.15 -5.29 10.98
N GLY A 3 -13.38 -5.87 10.05
CA GLY A 3 -13.72 -5.94 8.61
C GLY A 3 -12.90 -5.04 7.69
N LYS A 4 -11.87 -4.33 8.19
CA LYS A 4 -11.06 -3.39 7.39
C LYS A 4 -10.41 -4.04 6.15
N SER A 5 -9.68 -5.15 6.33
CA SER A 5 -9.06 -5.88 5.20
C SER A 5 -10.10 -6.53 4.28
N THR A 6 -11.32 -6.80 4.77
CA THR A 6 -12.45 -7.23 3.93
C THR A 6 -12.88 -6.11 2.99
N ILE A 7 -12.97 -4.87 3.47
CA ILE A 7 -13.24 -3.69 2.62
C ILE A 7 -12.17 -3.55 1.55
N ALA A 8 -10.89 -3.69 1.92
CA ALA A 8 -9.78 -3.67 0.95
C ALA A 8 -9.96 -4.72 -0.15
N SER A 9 -10.31 -5.94 0.24
CA SER A 9 -10.51 -7.07 -0.67
C SER A 9 -11.70 -6.86 -1.60
N LEU A 10 -12.78 -6.23 -1.12
CA LEU A 10 -13.94 -5.85 -1.91
C LEU A 10 -13.60 -4.75 -2.94
N VAL A 11 -12.86 -3.72 -2.53
CA VAL A 11 -12.38 -2.65 -3.43
C VAL A 11 -11.48 -3.21 -4.53
N LEU A 12 -10.58 -4.13 -4.17
CA LEU A 12 -9.70 -4.85 -5.11
C LEU A 12 -10.42 -5.89 -5.98
N ARG A 13 -11.74 -6.06 -5.77
CA ARG A 13 -12.57 -7.03 -6.48
C ARG A 13 -12.01 -8.45 -6.37
N PHE A 14 -11.49 -8.83 -5.20
CA PHE A 14 -11.22 -10.23 -4.87
C PHE A 14 -12.49 -10.98 -4.53
N TYR A 15 -13.49 -10.25 -4.02
CA TYR A 15 -14.84 -10.72 -3.75
C TYR A 15 -15.86 -9.71 -4.29
N ASP A 16 -17.06 -10.20 -4.57
CA ASP A 16 -18.22 -9.36 -4.86
C ASP A 16 -19.06 -9.15 -3.58
N PRO A 17 -19.67 -7.98 -3.39
CA PRO A 17 -20.57 -7.76 -2.26
C PRO A 17 -21.82 -8.63 -2.40
N MET A 18 -22.29 -9.22 -1.30
CA MET A 18 -23.54 -9.99 -1.31
C MET A 18 -24.77 -9.11 -1.51
N GLN A 19 -24.72 -7.86 -1.05
CA GLN A 19 -25.77 -6.85 -1.18
C GLN A 19 -25.14 -5.47 -1.41
N GLY A 20 -25.86 -4.59 -2.09
CA GLY A 20 -25.38 -3.25 -2.45
C GLY A 20 -24.46 -3.23 -3.67
N VAL A 21 -23.81 -2.10 -3.92
CA VAL A 21 -22.95 -1.89 -5.08
C VAL A 21 -21.73 -1.05 -4.70
N ILE A 22 -20.56 -1.44 -5.20
CA ILE A 22 -19.34 -0.65 -5.13
C ILE A 22 -19.23 0.15 -6.43
N ARG A 23 -19.03 1.46 -6.32
CA ARG A 23 -18.88 2.36 -7.47
C ARG A 23 -17.49 2.98 -7.51
N ILE A 24 -16.95 3.14 -8.71
CA ILE A 24 -15.68 3.82 -9.00
C ILE A 24 -15.96 4.78 -10.15
N ASP A 25 -15.72 6.06 -9.93
CA ASP A 25 -16.11 7.16 -10.83
C ASP A 25 -17.60 7.08 -11.20
N ASP A 26 -18.45 6.93 -10.18
CA ASP A 26 -19.92 6.78 -10.26
C ASP A 26 -20.45 5.58 -11.06
N ARG A 27 -19.56 4.75 -11.61
CA ARG A 27 -19.90 3.52 -12.33
C ARG A 27 -19.74 2.29 -11.45
N PRO A 28 -20.65 1.30 -11.50
CA PRO A 28 -20.47 0.03 -10.81
C PRO A 28 -19.11 -0.61 -11.12
N ALA A 29 -18.37 -1.01 -10.09
CA ALA A 29 -17.03 -1.58 -10.24
C ALA A 29 -17.02 -2.86 -11.09
N GLY A 30 -18.14 -3.60 -11.08
CA GLY A 30 -18.33 -4.82 -11.89
C GLY A 30 -18.48 -4.57 -13.39
N ASP A 31 -18.72 -3.32 -13.81
CA ASP A 31 -18.85 -2.98 -15.23
C ASP A 31 -17.48 -2.73 -15.89
N TYR A 32 -16.41 -2.63 -15.11
CA TYR A 32 -15.05 -2.50 -15.62
C TYR A 32 -14.45 -3.89 -15.90
N PRO A 33 -13.67 -4.06 -16.99
CA PRO A 33 -12.82 -5.24 -17.12
C PRO A 33 -11.87 -5.33 -15.93
N LEU A 34 -11.83 -6.50 -15.27
CA LEU A 34 -11.11 -6.69 -14.02
C LEU A 34 -9.62 -6.35 -14.14
N SER A 35 -8.98 -6.71 -15.26
CA SER A 35 -7.59 -6.35 -15.53
C SER A 35 -7.39 -4.84 -15.61
N ALA A 36 -8.20 -4.14 -16.42
CA ALA A 36 -8.13 -2.70 -16.58
C ALA A 36 -8.36 -1.95 -15.26
N LEU A 37 -9.28 -2.44 -14.42
CA LEU A 37 -9.52 -1.87 -13.11
C LEU A 37 -8.30 -2.05 -12.20
N ARG A 38 -7.77 -3.28 -12.13
CA ARG A 38 -6.61 -3.60 -11.29
C ARG A 38 -5.32 -2.94 -11.79
N ASP A 39 -5.19 -2.62 -13.06
CA ASP A 39 -4.06 -1.87 -13.60
C ASP A 39 -4.02 -0.44 -13.04
N ARG A 40 -5.19 0.11 -12.68
CA ARG A 40 -5.31 1.42 -12.01
C ARG A 40 -5.19 1.37 -10.49
N MET A 41 -4.99 0.20 -9.90
CA MET A 41 -4.91 -0.01 -8.46
C MET A 41 -3.55 -0.55 -8.03
N ALA A 42 -3.05 -0.16 -6.86
CA ALA A 42 -1.97 -0.88 -6.19
C ALA A 42 -2.30 -1.14 -4.72
N ILE A 43 -1.78 -2.25 -4.20
CA ILE A 43 -1.85 -2.59 -2.80
C ILE A 43 -0.43 -2.70 -2.22
N VAL A 44 -0.23 -2.09 -1.06
CA VAL A 44 0.93 -2.32 -0.20
C VAL A 44 0.42 -3.07 1.04
N PRO A 45 0.58 -4.40 1.08
CA PRO A 45 0.05 -5.22 2.17
C PRO A 45 0.92 -5.11 3.43
N GLN A 46 0.35 -5.57 4.56
CA GLN A 46 1.06 -5.68 5.84
C GLN A 46 2.20 -6.69 5.75
N GLU A 47 1.93 -7.86 5.15
CA GLU A 47 2.94 -8.87 4.86
C GLU A 47 3.33 -8.82 3.39
N VAL A 48 4.55 -8.33 3.12
CA VAL A 48 5.09 -8.28 1.77
C VAL A 48 5.71 -9.61 1.38
N LEU A 49 5.13 -10.21 0.33
CA LEU A 49 5.70 -11.36 -0.35
C LEU A 49 6.57 -10.91 -1.54
N LEU A 50 7.81 -11.39 -1.56
CA LEU A 50 8.71 -11.25 -2.69
C LEU A 50 8.79 -12.58 -3.45
N PHE A 51 8.86 -12.48 -4.77
CA PHE A 51 9.06 -13.62 -5.64
C PHE A 51 10.53 -14.04 -5.63
N GLY A 52 10.78 -15.32 -5.87
CA GLY A 52 12.14 -15.81 -6.10
C GLY A 52 12.74 -15.09 -7.31
N GLY A 53 13.90 -14.47 -7.11
CA GLY A 53 14.56 -13.63 -8.11
C GLY A 53 15.36 -12.50 -7.45
N SER A 54 15.82 -11.57 -8.27
CA SER A 54 16.56 -10.38 -7.87
C SER A 54 15.65 -9.29 -7.30
N ILE A 55 16.25 -8.34 -6.58
CA ILE A 55 15.56 -7.10 -6.17
C ILE A 55 14.99 -6.36 -7.39
N ARG A 56 15.77 -6.28 -8.49
CA ARG A 56 15.36 -5.67 -9.75
C ARG A 56 14.06 -6.28 -10.27
N GLU A 57 14.01 -7.59 -10.42
CA GLU A 57 12.83 -8.31 -10.93
C GLU A 57 11.63 -8.12 -10.02
N ASN A 58 11.85 -8.11 -8.70
CA ASN A 58 10.80 -7.86 -7.74
C ASN A 58 10.21 -6.45 -7.89
N ILE A 59 11.01 -5.42 -8.14
CA ILE A 59 10.48 -4.07 -8.38
C ILE A 59 9.80 -4.00 -9.76
N ALA A 60 10.43 -4.55 -10.80
CA ALA A 60 9.94 -4.57 -12.18
C ALA A 60 8.55 -5.25 -12.32
N TYR A 61 8.23 -6.18 -11.43
CA TYR A 61 6.90 -6.78 -11.35
C TYR A 61 5.75 -5.75 -11.24
N GLY A 62 6.01 -4.58 -10.66
CA GLY A 62 5.02 -3.50 -10.59
C GLY A 62 4.56 -3.00 -11.96
N ARG A 63 5.44 -3.07 -12.98
CA ARG A 63 5.13 -2.70 -14.36
C ARG A 63 6.06 -3.44 -15.34
N PRO A 64 5.61 -4.55 -15.95
CA PRO A 64 6.40 -5.29 -16.94
C PRO A 64 6.87 -4.39 -18.10
N GLY A 65 8.13 -4.53 -18.49
CA GLY A 65 8.74 -3.72 -19.53
C GLY A 65 9.29 -2.36 -19.07
N ALA A 66 9.25 -2.05 -17.76
CA ALA A 66 9.93 -0.89 -17.21
C ALA A 66 11.45 -0.96 -17.47
N THR A 67 12.03 0.20 -17.77
CA THR A 67 13.48 0.35 -17.94
C THR A 67 14.20 0.33 -16.61
N ASP A 68 15.51 0.04 -16.64
CA ASP A 68 16.36 0.07 -15.45
C ASP A 68 16.33 1.44 -14.76
N ALA A 69 16.32 2.54 -15.52
CA ALA A 69 16.24 3.88 -14.99
C ALA A 69 14.95 4.14 -14.20
N GLU A 70 13.81 3.62 -14.69
CA GLU A 70 12.51 3.76 -14.02
C GLU A 70 12.45 2.90 -12.74
N ILE A 71 13.05 1.71 -12.77
CA ILE A 71 13.17 0.84 -11.59
C ILE A 71 14.01 1.53 -10.51
N GLU A 72 15.15 2.11 -10.88
CA GLU A 72 16.03 2.83 -9.95
C GLU A 72 15.38 4.12 -9.42
N GLU A 73 14.63 4.84 -10.24
CA GLU A 73 13.83 6.00 -9.80
C GLU A 73 12.75 5.61 -8.80
N ALA A 74 12.01 4.52 -9.07
CA ALA A 74 10.99 4.01 -8.15
C ALA A 74 11.61 3.58 -6.81
N ALA A 75 12.77 2.91 -6.87
CA ALA A 75 13.53 2.52 -5.68
C ALA A 75 14.03 3.73 -4.88
N ARG A 76 14.50 4.80 -5.54
CA ARG A 76 14.90 6.05 -4.86
C ARG A 76 13.72 6.70 -4.15
N LYS A 77 12.59 6.86 -4.85
CA LYS A 77 11.35 7.41 -4.25
C LYS A 77 10.82 6.55 -3.10
N ALA A 78 11.09 5.25 -3.10
CA ALA A 78 10.74 4.34 -2.01
C ALA A 78 11.76 4.30 -0.87
N ASN A 79 12.78 5.17 -0.88
CA ASN A 79 13.92 5.12 0.04
C ASN A 79 14.67 3.76 0.04
N ALA A 80 14.61 3.01 -1.07
CA ALA A 80 15.19 1.68 -1.18
C ALA A 80 16.59 1.67 -1.80
N ASP A 81 16.89 2.58 -2.72
CA ASP A 81 18.13 2.57 -3.52
C ASP A 81 19.41 2.47 -2.66
N GLY A 82 19.48 3.20 -1.55
CA GLY A 82 20.65 3.20 -0.67
C GLY A 82 20.98 1.83 -0.09
N PHE A 83 19.99 1.10 0.44
CA PHE A 83 20.25 -0.24 0.98
C PHE A 83 20.47 -1.26 -0.14
N ILE A 84 19.80 -1.09 -1.29
CA ILE A 84 19.97 -1.98 -2.43
C ILE A 84 21.42 -1.92 -2.90
N ARG A 85 21.98 -0.72 -3.08
CA ARG A 85 23.38 -0.53 -3.50
C ARG A 85 24.42 -0.96 -2.47
N ALA A 86 24.01 -1.14 -1.21
CA ALA A 86 24.90 -1.66 -0.16
C ALA A 86 25.11 -3.18 -0.26
N PHE A 87 24.25 -3.91 -0.98
CA PHE A 87 24.51 -5.31 -1.28
C PHE A 87 25.60 -5.45 -2.34
N PRO A 88 26.44 -6.51 -2.29
CA PRO A 88 27.52 -6.71 -3.26
C PRO A 88 27.05 -6.75 -4.72
N GLU A 89 25.90 -7.35 -4.99
CA GLU A 89 25.31 -7.45 -6.32
C GLU A 89 24.28 -6.35 -6.62
N GLY A 90 24.07 -5.43 -5.68
CA GLY A 90 23.15 -4.31 -5.82
C GLY A 90 21.71 -4.76 -6.17
N TYR A 91 21.19 -4.22 -7.27
CA TYR A 91 19.87 -4.60 -7.78
C TYR A 91 19.78 -6.05 -8.26
N ALA A 92 20.91 -6.68 -8.57
CA ALA A 92 20.98 -8.08 -8.99
C ALA A 92 20.96 -9.06 -7.79
N THR A 93 21.03 -8.57 -6.54
CA THR A 93 20.97 -9.42 -5.36
C THR A 93 19.69 -10.23 -5.33
N LEU A 94 19.83 -11.55 -5.17
CA LEU A 94 18.73 -12.49 -5.11
C LEU A 94 18.09 -12.46 -3.72
N VAL A 95 16.79 -12.24 -3.62
CA VAL A 95 16.12 -12.06 -2.31
C VAL A 95 15.84 -13.38 -1.56
N GLY A 96 16.05 -14.53 -2.23
CA GLY A 96 15.66 -15.85 -1.75
C GLY A 96 14.14 -16.09 -1.79
N GLU A 97 13.68 -17.30 -1.47
CA GLU A 97 12.24 -17.56 -1.36
C GLU A 97 11.61 -16.65 -0.30
N ARG A 98 10.51 -15.98 -0.67
CA ARG A 98 9.77 -15.03 0.19
C ARG A 98 10.60 -13.84 0.72
N GLY A 99 11.77 -13.56 0.16
CA GLY A 99 12.56 -12.39 0.58
C GLY A 99 13.24 -12.54 1.94
N VAL A 100 13.60 -13.77 2.34
CA VAL A 100 14.24 -14.08 3.64
C VAL A 100 15.54 -13.30 3.86
N GLN A 101 16.24 -12.91 2.80
CA GLN A 101 17.50 -12.17 2.93
C GLN A 101 17.33 -10.68 3.29
N LEU A 102 16.09 -10.18 3.34
CA LEU A 102 15.78 -8.79 3.62
C LEU A 102 15.16 -8.61 5.01
N SER A 103 15.33 -7.45 5.60
CA SER A 103 14.54 -7.05 6.78
C SER A 103 13.09 -6.76 6.41
N GLY A 104 12.20 -6.72 7.39
CA GLY A 104 10.79 -6.33 7.17
C GLY A 104 10.67 -4.96 6.49
N GLY A 105 11.43 -3.97 6.96
CA GLY A 105 11.40 -2.61 6.40
C GLY A 105 11.98 -2.53 4.98
N GLN A 106 12.97 -3.37 4.66
CA GLN A 106 13.48 -3.48 3.29
C GLN A 106 12.45 -4.10 2.35
N ARG A 107 11.77 -5.19 2.76
CA ARG A 107 10.67 -5.77 1.98
C ARG A 107 9.55 -4.76 1.75
N GLN A 108 9.19 -3.98 2.76
CA GLN A 108 8.15 -2.95 2.64
C GLN A 108 8.51 -1.88 1.62
N ARG A 109 9.74 -1.36 1.67
CA ARG A 109 10.22 -0.38 0.69
C ARG A 109 10.26 -0.94 -0.74
N ILE A 110 10.54 -2.24 -0.93
CA ILE A 110 10.41 -2.87 -2.25
C ILE A 110 8.94 -2.92 -2.70
N ALA A 111 7.99 -3.23 -1.82
CA ALA A 111 6.57 -3.18 -2.18
C ALA A 111 6.09 -1.76 -2.53
N ILE A 112 6.60 -0.74 -1.83
CA ILE A 112 6.32 0.66 -2.14
C ILE A 112 6.95 1.03 -3.49
N ALA A 113 8.18 0.60 -3.79
CA ALA A 113 8.79 0.79 -5.11
C ALA A 113 7.96 0.17 -6.24
N ARG A 114 7.38 -1.03 -6.04
CA ARG A 114 6.45 -1.64 -7.00
C ARG A 114 5.23 -0.75 -7.24
N ALA A 115 4.64 -0.22 -6.17
CA ALA A 115 3.47 0.65 -6.28
C ALA A 115 3.80 2.00 -6.95
N ILE A 116 4.96 2.59 -6.66
CA ILE A 116 5.46 3.80 -7.34
C ILE A 116 5.67 3.53 -8.83
N LEU A 117 6.30 2.42 -9.19
CA LEU A 117 6.57 2.07 -10.58
C LEU A 117 5.28 1.83 -11.38
N LYS A 118 4.26 1.27 -10.72
CA LYS A 118 2.95 1.03 -11.32
C LYS A 118 2.15 2.32 -11.58
N ASP A 119 2.37 3.35 -10.77
CA ASP A 119 1.69 4.64 -10.84
C ASP A 119 0.13 4.52 -10.86
N PRO A 120 -0.48 3.93 -9.82
CA PRO A 120 -1.92 3.70 -9.78
C PRO A 120 -2.71 5.00 -9.50
N ALA A 121 -4.00 5.00 -9.86
CA ALA A 121 -4.94 6.05 -9.46
C ALA A 121 -5.50 5.82 -8.04
N ILE A 122 -5.68 4.54 -7.68
CA ILE A 122 -6.21 4.12 -6.38
C ILE A 122 -5.16 3.30 -5.64
N LEU A 123 -4.81 3.72 -4.43
CA LEU A 123 -3.84 3.06 -3.57
C LEU A 123 -4.53 2.45 -2.36
N ILE A 124 -4.18 1.22 -2.03
CA ILE A 124 -4.63 0.52 -0.83
C ILE A 124 -3.40 0.24 0.04
N LEU A 125 -3.39 0.78 1.26
CA LEU A 125 -2.30 0.59 2.22
C LEU A 125 -2.83 -0.19 3.42
N ASP A 126 -2.36 -1.41 3.64
CA ASP A 126 -2.79 -2.25 4.76
C ASP A 126 -1.66 -2.37 5.79
N GLU A 127 -1.76 -1.60 6.88
CA GLU A 127 -0.88 -1.67 8.05
C GLU A 127 0.63 -1.75 7.77
N ALA A 128 1.10 -0.98 6.78
CA ALA A 128 2.44 -1.09 6.21
C ALA A 128 3.63 -0.80 7.15
N THR A 129 3.42 -0.37 8.41
CA THR A 129 4.49 0.08 9.32
C THR A 129 4.54 -0.63 10.67
N SER A 130 3.57 -1.47 11.04
CA SER A 130 3.37 -1.84 12.45
C SER A 130 4.39 -2.80 13.08
N ALA A 131 5.19 -3.48 12.25
CA ALA A 131 6.18 -4.49 12.67
C ALA A 131 7.64 -4.04 12.46
N LEU A 132 7.89 -2.75 12.26
CA LEU A 132 9.21 -2.21 11.92
C LEU A 132 9.91 -1.57 13.12
N ASP A 133 11.25 -1.56 13.08
CA ASP A 133 12.05 -0.71 13.96
C ASP A 133 11.82 0.79 13.63
N THR A 134 12.11 1.68 14.57
CA THR A 134 11.81 3.11 14.46
C THR A 134 12.43 3.79 13.24
N GLU A 135 13.66 3.41 12.86
CA GLU A 135 14.33 4.01 11.70
C GLU A 135 13.67 3.56 10.39
N SER A 136 13.44 2.25 10.26
CA SER A 136 12.72 1.67 9.13
C SER A 136 11.29 2.23 9.02
N GLU A 137 10.59 2.40 10.14
CA GLU A 137 9.22 2.96 10.19
C GLU A 137 9.19 4.37 9.59
N ARG A 138 10.14 5.24 9.96
CA ARG A 138 10.22 6.60 9.42
C ARG A 138 10.45 6.59 7.90
N GLN A 139 11.40 5.79 7.42
CA GLN A 139 11.72 5.72 5.98
C GLN A 139 10.55 5.19 5.16
N VAL A 140 9.80 4.22 5.69
CA VAL A 140 8.60 3.68 5.07
C VAL A 140 7.48 4.71 5.06
N GLN A 141 7.23 5.40 6.17
CA GLN A 141 6.20 6.44 6.24
C GLN A 141 6.46 7.58 5.25
N GLU A 142 7.70 8.07 5.14
CA GLU A 142 8.08 9.11 4.18
C GLU A 142 7.80 8.68 2.73
N ALA A 143 8.09 7.42 2.40
CA ALA A 143 7.83 6.87 1.08
C ALA A 143 6.33 6.71 0.79
N LEU A 144 5.54 6.31 1.80
CA LEU A 144 4.07 6.23 1.70
C LEU A 144 3.45 7.61 1.52
N ASP A 145 3.87 8.60 2.32
CA ASP A 145 3.38 9.98 2.22
C ASP A 145 3.67 10.58 0.84
N ALA A 146 4.83 10.29 0.27
CA ALA A 146 5.17 10.69 -1.10
C ALA A 146 4.30 9.97 -2.15
N LEU A 147 4.07 8.66 -1.99
CA LEU A 147 3.26 7.85 -2.90
C LEU A 147 1.79 8.27 -2.90
N MET A 148 1.23 8.67 -1.76
CA MET A 148 -0.19 9.05 -1.66
C MET A 148 -0.53 10.36 -2.38
N LYS A 149 0.44 11.26 -2.61
CA LYS A 149 0.19 12.57 -3.21
C LYS A 149 -0.45 12.45 -4.60
N GLY A 150 -1.59 13.13 -4.77
CA GLY A 150 -2.32 13.18 -6.04
C GLY A 150 -3.07 11.90 -6.39
N ARG A 151 -3.29 10.99 -5.43
CA ARG A 151 -3.96 9.70 -5.63
C ARG A 151 -5.03 9.46 -4.58
N THR A 152 -6.10 8.74 -4.93
CA THR A 152 -7.07 8.28 -3.94
C THR A 152 -6.45 7.15 -3.12
N SER A 153 -6.27 7.36 -1.82
CA SER A 153 -5.57 6.41 -0.95
C SER A 153 -6.48 5.90 0.16
N LEU A 154 -6.74 4.60 0.17
CA LEU A 154 -7.44 3.91 1.25
C LEU A 154 -6.39 3.33 2.22
N VAL A 155 -6.28 3.95 3.39
CA VAL A 155 -5.31 3.56 4.43
C VAL A 155 -6.01 2.81 5.55
N ILE A 156 -5.58 1.57 5.76
CA ILE A 156 -5.98 0.75 6.90
C ILE A 156 -4.86 0.85 7.92
N ALA A 157 -5.15 1.54 9.03
CA ALA A 157 -4.20 1.67 10.12
C ALA A 157 -4.75 1.06 11.41
N HIS A 158 -3.80 0.64 12.26
CA HIS A 158 -4.02 0.30 13.65
C HIS A 158 -3.41 1.33 14.61
N ARG A 159 -2.68 2.33 14.08
CA ARG A 159 -2.08 3.43 14.83
C ARG A 159 -2.70 4.76 14.39
N LEU A 160 -3.12 5.57 15.36
CA LEU A 160 -3.71 6.89 15.11
C LEU A 160 -2.75 7.82 14.36
N SER A 161 -1.45 7.70 14.63
CA SER A 161 -0.39 8.48 13.99
C SER A 161 -0.39 8.38 12.46
N THR A 162 -0.79 7.23 11.91
CA THR A 162 -0.84 6.98 10.46
C THR A 162 -2.08 7.59 9.80
N VAL A 163 -3.19 7.73 10.53
CA VAL A 163 -4.47 8.25 10.00
C VAL A 163 -4.71 9.71 10.31
N ARG A 164 -3.92 10.32 11.22
CA ARG A 164 -4.07 11.72 11.63
C ARG A 164 -4.06 12.71 10.47
N ASN A 165 -3.27 12.43 9.43
CA ASN A 165 -3.14 13.30 8.25
C ASN A 165 -4.10 12.94 7.11
N ALA A 166 -5.02 11.99 7.32
CA ALA A 166 -6.01 11.64 6.31
C ALA A 166 -7.08 12.75 6.19
N ASP A 167 -7.52 13.02 4.96
CA ASP A 167 -8.61 13.97 4.71
C ASP A 167 -9.91 13.56 5.40
N ARG A 168 -10.12 12.24 5.55
CA ARG A 168 -11.28 11.64 6.20
C ARG A 168 -10.93 10.29 6.81
N ILE A 169 -11.40 10.06 8.03
CA ILE A 169 -11.25 8.82 8.78
C ILE A 169 -12.62 8.14 8.88
N LEU A 170 -12.64 6.83 8.66
CA LEU A 170 -13.82 5.98 8.81
C LEU A 170 -13.60 5.03 9.99
N VAL A 171 -14.40 5.18 11.05
CA VAL A 171 -14.32 4.32 12.23
C VAL A 171 -15.25 3.12 12.00
N LEU A 172 -14.64 1.93 11.94
CA LEU A 172 -15.34 0.68 11.69
C LEU A 172 -15.44 -0.13 12.98
N ASP A 173 -16.67 -0.39 13.42
CA ASP A 173 -16.96 -1.23 14.58
C ASP A 173 -17.98 -2.30 14.22
N HIS A 174 -17.70 -3.56 14.59
CA HIS A 174 -18.52 -4.73 14.28
C HIS A 174 -19.07 -4.79 12.84
N GLY A 175 -18.26 -4.38 11.85
CA GLY A 175 -18.63 -4.40 10.42
C GLY A 175 -19.47 -3.21 9.95
N THR A 176 -19.73 -2.22 10.81
CA THR A 176 -20.48 -1.00 10.50
C THR A 176 -19.60 0.24 10.65
N ILE A 177 -19.80 1.24 9.82
CA ILE A 177 -19.15 2.55 9.99
C ILE A 177 -19.94 3.31 11.06
N VAL A 178 -19.34 3.53 12.22
CA VAL A 178 -19.98 4.20 13.37
C VAL A 178 -19.67 5.70 13.40
N GLN A 179 -18.53 6.12 12.86
CA GLN A 179 -18.18 7.53 12.72
C GLN A 179 -17.42 7.79 11.40
N SER A 180 -17.50 9.03 10.92
CA SER A 180 -16.86 9.44 9.68
C SER A 180 -16.61 10.95 9.66
N GLY A 181 -15.35 11.35 9.55
CA GLY A 181 -14.98 12.77 9.55
C GLY A 181 -13.46 12.98 9.54
N PRO A 182 -12.99 14.23 9.47
CA PRO A 182 -11.60 14.56 9.72
C PRO A 182 -11.23 14.27 11.18
N HIS A 183 -9.93 14.09 11.44
CA HIS A 183 -9.40 13.72 12.76
C HIS A 183 -9.90 14.61 13.90
N ASP A 184 -9.85 15.94 13.71
CA ASP A 184 -10.16 16.88 14.78
C ASP A 184 -11.66 16.88 15.14
N GLU A 185 -12.55 16.57 14.19
CA GLU A 185 -13.97 16.39 14.46
C GLU A 185 -14.24 15.10 15.24
N LEU A 186 -13.55 14.00 14.87
CA LEU A 186 -13.72 12.71 15.54
C LEU A 186 -13.24 12.72 17.00
N ILE A 187 -12.20 13.48 17.34
CA ILE A 187 -11.72 13.60 18.72
C ILE A 187 -12.62 14.50 19.57
N ALA A 188 -13.25 15.51 18.95
CA ALA A 188 -14.15 16.42 19.65
C ALA A 188 -15.52 15.78 19.95
N ASP A 189 -15.88 14.71 19.23
CA ASP A 189 -17.11 13.96 19.42
C ASP A 189 -17.02 13.06 20.67
N THR A 190 -17.47 13.59 21.81
CA THR A 190 -17.51 12.86 23.10
C THR A 190 -18.61 11.80 23.19
N GLU A 191 -19.50 11.68 22.20
CA GLU A 191 -20.55 10.64 22.18
C GLU A 191 -20.18 9.42 21.33
N GLY A 192 -19.11 9.50 20.54
CA GLY A 192 -18.62 8.39 19.73
C GLY A 192 -17.35 7.77 20.31
N LEU A 193 -17.54 6.74 21.14
CA LEU A 193 -16.55 5.88 21.83
C LEU A 193 -15.53 6.59 22.74
#